data_AF-A0A3D0Q0B8-F1
#
_entry.id   AF-A0A3D0Q0B8-F1
#
_cell.length_a   1.000
_cell.length_b   1.000
_cell.length_c   1.000
_cell.angle_alpha   90.00
_cell.angle_beta   90.00
_cell.angle_gamma   90.00
#
_symmetry.space_group_name_H-M   'P 1'
#
loop_
_entity.id
_entity.type
_entity.pdbx_description
1 polymer ?
#
loop_
_entity_poly.entity_id
_entity_poly.type
_entity_poly.pdbx_seq_one_letter_code
_entity_poly.pdbx_strand_id
1 'polypeptide(L)'
;MTKRRFSQMEIEYLRSLPAVSAVTENRITYARDFQIMCMHRYLNGERPSVIFTSAGLSPSIVGHKRVERNIARWKHDDEIVKAAKRVDVAQPESNTEFDHMVTLQMGKIQSLTCQMFALKERMDELERRISALEK
;
A
#
# COMPACT_ATOMS: atom_id res chain seq x y z
N MET A 1 -21.32 10.41 7.43
CA MET A 1 -20.32 9.68 6.62
C MET A 1 -20.08 8.31 7.23
N THR A 2 -20.47 7.24 6.55
CA THR A 2 -20.17 5.86 6.93
C THR A 2 -18.67 5.61 6.83
N LYS A 3 -18.03 5.24 7.94
CA LYS A 3 -16.61 4.85 7.94
C LYS A 3 -16.50 3.48 7.25
N ARG A 4 -15.84 3.42 6.08
CA ARG A 4 -15.47 2.14 5.45
C ARG A 4 -14.64 1.31 6.44
N ARG A 5 -15.09 0.08 6.68
CA ARG A 5 -14.34 -0.99 7.35
C ARG A 5 -13.60 -1.82 6.30
N PHE A 6 -12.40 -2.26 6.62
CA PHE A 6 -11.67 -3.25 5.84
C PHE A 6 -12.26 -4.63 6.10
N SER A 7 -12.35 -5.44 5.04
CA SER A 7 -12.69 -6.87 5.18
C SER A 7 -11.54 -7.63 5.83
N GLN A 8 -11.81 -8.85 6.32
CA GLN A 8 -10.78 -9.70 6.91
C GLN A 8 -9.64 -9.99 5.90
N MET A 9 -9.98 -10.22 4.63
CA MET A 9 -9.00 -10.43 3.56
C MET A 9 -8.16 -9.17 3.29
N GLU A 10 -8.77 -7.99 3.30
CA GLU A 10 -8.02 -6.72 3.16
C GLU A 10 -7.07 -6.50 4.35
N ILE A 11 -7.50 -6.85 5.57
CA ILE A 11 -6.65 -6.77 6.78
C ILE A 11 -5.45 -7.71 6.66
N GLU A 12 -5.65 -8.95 6.26
CA GLU A 12 -4.57 -9.93 6.08
C GLU A 12 -3.58 -9.50 5.01
N TYR A 13 -4.07 -9.04 3.87
CA TYR A 13 -3.26 -8.46 2.81
C TYR A 13 -2.44 -7.26 3.32
N LEU A 14 -3.09 -6.26 3.92
CA LEU A 14 -2.42 -5.07 4.43
C LEU A 14 -1.38 -5.41 5.51
N ARG A 15 -1.65 -6.41 6.35
CA ARG A 15 -0.71 -6.88 7.39
C ARG A 15 0.56 -7.50 6.82
N SER A 16 0.50 -8.10 5.62
CA SER A 16 1.68 -8.67 4.96
C SER A 16 2.62 -7.62 4.35
N LEU A 17 2.20 -6.36 4.25
CA LEU A 17 2.99 -5.32 3.61
C LEU A 17 4.04 -4.75 4.58
N PRO A 18 5.32 -4.64 4.18
CA PRO A 18 6.35 -4.03 5.03
C PRO A 18 6.07 -2.55 5.33
N ALA A 19 5.27 -1.88 4.49
CA ALA A 19 4.83 -0.51 4.70
C ALA A 19 3.83 -0.33 5.86
N VAL A 20 3.29 -1.43 6.40
CA VAL A 20 2.26 -1.43 7.44
C VAL A 20 2.82 -2.05 8.72
N SER A 21 2.78 -1.27 9.81
CA SER A 21 3.18 -1.74 11.14
C SER A 21 2.02 -2.43 11.87
N ALA A 22 0.79 -1.94 11.70
CA ALA A 22 -0.40 -2.57 12.26
C ALA A 22 -1.64 -2.20 11.45
N VAL A 23 -2.64 -3.08 11.45
CA VAL A 23 -3.92 -2.84 10.80
C VAL A 23 -5.06 -3.40 11.65
N THR A 24 -6.12 -2.62 11.71
CA THR A 24 -7.43 -2.98 12.26
C THR A 24 -8.47 -2.73 11.17
N GLU A 25 -9.71 -3.14 11.40
CA GLU A 25 -10.82 -2.91 10.46
C GLU A 25 -11.01 -1.44 10.06
N ASN A 26 -10.57 -0.47 10.88
CA ASN A 26 -10.80 0.96 10.60
C ASN A 26 -9.52 1.78 10.46
N ARG A 27 -8.37 1.25 10.88
CA ARG A 27 -7.12 2.02 10.99
C ARG A 27 -5.95 1.22 10.45
N ILE A 28 -5.10 1.92 9.70
CA ILE A 28 -3.78 1.45 9.30
C ILE A 28 -2.76 2.31 10.02
N THR A 29 -1.80 1.66 10.65
CA THR A 29 -0.60 2.27 11.21
C THR A 29 0.55 1.96 10.25
N TYR A 30 1.09 2.99 9.64
CA TYR A 30 2.18 2.86 8.67
C TYR A 30 3.52 2.71 9.39
N ALA A 31 4.40 1.86 8.86
CA ALA A 31 5.77 1.72 9.33
C ALA A 31 6.53 3.04 9.19
N ARG A 32 7.40 3.37 10.16
CA ARG A 32 8.11 4.66 10.19
C ARG A 32 8.97 4.86 8.94
N ASP A 33 9.71 3.83 8.53
CA ASP A 33 10.59 3.89 7.35
C ASP A 33 9.81 4.17 6.07
N PHE A 34 8.62 3.58 5.93
CA PHE A 34 7.73 3.88 4.81
C PHE A 34 7.29 5.34 4.81
N GLN A 35 6.97 5.93 5.97
CA GLN A 35 6.59 7.35 6.04
C GLN A 35 7.74 8.25 5.56
N ILE A 36 8.96 7.96 6.00
CA ILE A 36 10.17 8.70 5.63
C ILE A 36 10.43 8.57 4.13
N MET A 37 10.46 7.35 3.60
CA MET A 37 10.69 7.10 2.16
C MET A 37 9.56 7.66 1.29
N CYS A 38 8.32 7.59 1.76
CA CYS A 38 7.19 8.20 1.07
C CYS A 38 7.37 9.72 0.97
N MET A 39 7.78 10.38 2.05
CA MET A 39 8.00 11.83 2.04
C MET A 39 9.23 12.21 1.22
N HIS A 40 10.28 11.40 1.23
CA HIS A 40 11.44 11.60 0.35
C HIS A 40 11.03 11.63 -1.12
N ARG A 41 10.32 10.60 -1.60
CA ARG A 41 9.84 10.51 -2.99
C ARG A 41 8.84 11.62 -3.33
N TYR A 42 7.93 11.95 -2.40
CA TYR A 42 6.95 13.03 -2.60
C TYR A 42 7.61 14.41 -2.72
N LEU A 43 8.61 14.70 -1.89
CA LEU A 43 9.38 15.95 -1.95
C LEU A 43 10.20 16.07 -3.25
N ASN A 44 10.61 14.92 -3.81
CA ASN A 44 11.23 14.82 -5.13
C ASN A 44 10.23 14.83 -6.31
N GLY A 45 8.96 15.16 -6.05
CA GLY A 45 7.94 15.40 -7.08
C GLY A 45 7.10 14.18 -7.49
N GLU A 46 7.33 13.02 -6.88
CA GLU A 46 6.53 11.84 -7.21
C GLU A 46 5.11 11.92 -6.63
N ARG A 47 4.12 11.48 -7.43
CA ARG A 47 2.71 11.53 -7.05
C ARG A 47 2.41 10.54 -5.92
N PRO A 48 1.69 10.94 -4.85
CA PRO A 48 1.37 10.06 -3.73
C PRO A 48 0.71 8.74 -4.11
N SER A 49 -0.18 8.75 -5.11
CA SER A 49 -0.83 7.54 -5.59
C SER A 49 0.16 6.51 -6.12
N VAL A 50 1.23 6.96 -6.78
CA VAL A 50 2.28 6.08 -7.34
C VAL A 50 3.12 5.49 -6.22
N ILE A 51 3.57 6.33 -5.28
CA ILE A 51 4.37 5.91 -4.12
C ILE A 51 3.62 4.84 -3.32
N PHE A 52 2.36 5.11 -2.97
CA PHE A 52 1.52 4.18 -2.23
C PHE A 52 1.27 2.88 -3.02
N THR A 53 1.00 2.96 -4.32
CA THR A 53 0.82 1.77 -5.16
C THR A 53 2.09 0.91 -5.23
N SER A 54 3.27 1.54 -5.31
CA SER A 54 4.55 0.81 -5.32
C SER A 54 4.82 0.04 -4.02
N ALA A 55 4.19 0.45 -2.91
CA ALA A 55 4.28 -0.22 -1.62
C ALA A 55 3.12 -1.20 -1.34
N GLY A 56 2.33 -1.56 -2.37
CA GLY A 56 1.15 -2.44 -2.23
C GLY A 56 -0.08 -1.75 -1.63
N LEU A 57 -0.01 -0.44 -1.37
CA LEU A 57 -1.04 0.37 -0.73
C LEU A 57 -1.88 1.14 -1.75
N SER A 58 -2.41 0.46 -2.78
CA SER A 58 -3.18 1.11 -3.85
C SER A 58 -4.35 1.96 -3.29
N PRO A 59 -4.58 3.20 -3.79
CA PRO A 59 -5.71 4.05 -3.37
C PRO A 59 -7.10 3.41 -3.49
N SER A 60 -7.27 2.36 -4.30
CA SER A 60 -8.52 1.59 -4.36
C SER A 60 -8.78 0.79 -3.08
N ILE A 61 -7.73 0.22 -2.49
CA ILE A 61 -7.79 -0.53 -1.23
C ILE A 61 -7.79 0.45 -0.06
N VAL A 62 -6.78 1.32 0.02
CA VAL A 62 -6.63 2.21 1.19
C VAL A 62 -7.57 3.40 1.17
N GLY A 63 -8.06 3.82 0.02
CA GLY A 63 -8.91 5.01 -0.16
C GLY A 63 -8.11 6.29 -0.44
N HIS A 64 -8.47 6.99 -1.52
CA HIS A 64 -7.83 8.25 -1.95
C HIS A 64 -7.74 9.31 -0.84
N LYS A 65 -8.84 9.56 -0.11
CA LYS A 65 -8.84 10.53 0.99
C LYS A 65 -7.98 10.13 2.19
N ARG A 66 -7.64 8.84 2.35
CA ARG A 66 -6.67 8.42 3.37
C ARG A 66 -5.25 8.76 2.91
N VAL A 67 -4.93 8.48 1.64
CA VAL A 67 -3.63 8.85 1.04
C VAL A 67 -3.39 10.36 1.16
N GLU A 68 -4.34 11.19 0.69
CA GLU A 68 -4.23 12.66 0.77
C GLU A 68 -3.99 13.16 2.20
N ARG A 69 -4.77 12.66 3.18
CA ARG A 69 -4.65 13.07 4.59
C ARG A 69 -3.34 12.61 5.23
N ASN A 70 -2.83 11.44 4.86
CA ASN A 70 -1.54 10.97 5.36
C ASN A 70 -0.42 11.87 4.82
N ILE A 71 -0.41 12.19 3.53
CA ILE A 71 0.56 13.13 2.95
C ILE A 71 0.46 14.49 3.63
N ALA A 72 -0.76 15.03 3.77
CA ALA A 72 -0.96 16.29 4.47
C ALA A 72 -0.41 16.25 5.90
N ARG A 73 -0.65 15.17 6.64
CA ARG A 73 -0.13 14.99 8.01
C ARG A 73 1.40 14.91 8.02
N TRP A 74 1.98 14.02 7.22
CA TRP A 74 3.43 13.77 7.22
C TRP A 74 4.25 14.93 6.67
N LYS A 75 3.68 15.74 5.77
CA LYS A 75 4.29 16.97 5.28
C LYS A 75 4.48 18.02 6.38
N HIS A 76 3.68 17.97 7.45
CA HIS A 76 3.76 18.88 8.60
C HIS A 76 4.43 18.22 9.83
N ASP A 77 5.03 17.05 9.66
CA ASP A 77 5.81 16.38 10.71
C ASP A 77 7.29 16.65 10.46
N ASP A 78 7.87 17.56 11.24
CA ASP A 78 9.25 18.03 11.06
C ASP A 78 10.26 16.88 11.15
N GLU A 79 10.03 15.90 12.01
CA GLU A 79 10.92 14.74 12.17
C GLU A 79 10.89 13.84 10.94
N ILE A 80 9.71 13.62 10.33
CA ILE A 80 9.60 12.88 9.07
C ILE A 80 10.31 13.66 7.95
N VAL A 81 10.01 14.95 7.81
CA VAL A 81 10.55 15.77 6.72
C VAL A 81 12.07 15.90 6.82
N LYS A 82 12.60 16.08 8.03
CA LYS A 82 14.05 16.14 8.27
C LYS A 82 14.73 14.81 7.98
N ALA A 83 14.14 13.69 8.38
CA ALA A 83 14.65 12.36 8.04
C ALA A 83 14.61 12.13 6.52
N ALA A 84 13.51 12.49 5.85
CA ALA A 84 13.34 12.33 4.41
C ALA A 84 14.40 13.10 3.61
N LYS A 85 14.70 14.35 3.99
CA LYS A 85 15.75 15.16 3.35
C LYS A 85 17.18 14.64 3.57
N ARG A 86 17.41 13.85 4.63
CA ARG A 86 18.71 13.23 4.91
C ARG A 86 18.97 11.99 4.07
N VAL A 87 17.92 11.36 3.54
CA VAL A 87 18.05 10.21 2.62
C VAL A 87 18.87 10.60 1.38
N ASP A 88 18.76 11.84 0.91
CA ASP A 88 19.58 12.34 -0.21
C ASP A 88 21.07 12.51 0.12
N VAL A 89 21.41 12.67 1.40
CA VAL A 89 22.79 12.92 1.87
C VAL A 89 23.51 11.61 2.23
N ALA A 90 22.75 10.57 2.59
CA ALA A 90 23.26 9.23 2.79
C ALA A 90 23.37 8.52 1.43
N GLN A 91 24.49 8.72 0.74
CA GLN A 91 24.87 7.97 -0.46
C GLN A 91 24.64 6.46 -0.26
N PRO A 92 23.84 5.77 -1.10
CA PRO A 92 23.85 4.32 -1.15
C PRO A 92 24.75 3.89 -2.31
N GLU A 93 25.93 3.38 -1.98
CA GLU A 93 26.71 2.53 -2.90
C GLU A 93 26.08 1.13 -3.02
N SER A 94 24.78 1.06 -3.28
CA SER A 94 24.03 -0.18 -3.47
C SER A 94 22.91 0.04 -4.46
N ASN A 95 23.01 -0.59 -5.64
CA ASN A 95 22.08 -0.62 -6.78
C ASN A 95 20.67 -0.06 -6.51
N THR A 96 20.52 1.26 -6.43
CA THR A 96 19.26 1.94 -6.10
C THR A 96 18.18 1.62 -7.13
N GLU A 97 18.57 1.39 -8.38
CA GLU A 97 17.70 0.95 -9.46
C GLU A 97 17.17 -0.48 -9.23
N PHE A 98 17.99 -1.36 -8.68
CA PHE A 98 17.59 -2.73 -8.34
C PHE A 98 16.59 -2.72 -7.19
N ASP A 99 16.83 -1.97 -6.12
CA ASP A 99 15.89 -1.84 -5.00
C ASP A 99 14.57 -1.17 -5.41
N HIS A 100 14.64 -0.14 -6.26
CA HIS A 100 13.44 0.47 -6.82
C HIS A 100 12.66 -0.51 -7.69
N MET A 101 13.37 -1.28 -8.52
CA MET A 101 12.77 -2.29 -9.39
C MET A 101 12.17 -3.45 -8.59
N VAL A 102 12.84 -3.92 -7.54
CA VAL A 102 12.32 -4.93 -6.62
C VAL A 102 11.08 -4.41 -5.91
N THR A 103 11.09 -3.17 -5.44
CA THR A 103 9.91 -2.53 -4.82
C THR A 103 8.74 -2.43 -5.82
N LEU A 104 9.01 -1.97 -7.04
CA LEU A 104 8.00 -1.89 -8.11
C LEU A 104 7.46 -3.27 -8.51
N GLN A 105 8.32 -4.28 -8.60
CA GLN A 105 7.93 -5.65 -8.91
C GLN A 105 7.12 -6.27 -7.78
N MET A 106 7.50 -6.03 -6.51
CA MET A 106 6.75 -6.47 -5.34
C MET A 106 5.33 -5.89 -5.35
N GLY A 107 5.17 -4.59 -5.64
CA GLY A 107 3.85 -3.96 -5.78
C GLY A 107 3.02 -4.56 -6.93
N LYS A 108 3.65 -4.89 -8.06
CA LYS A 108 2.96 -5.60 -9.18
C LYS A 108 2.52 -7.01 -8.77
N ILE A 109 3.40 -7.77 -8.13
CA ILE A 109 3.09 -9.13 -7.65
C ILE A 109 1.90 -9.08 -6.69
N GLN A 110 1.92 -8.18 -5.71
CA GLN A 110 0.84 -8.01 -4.75
C GLN A 110 -0.49 -7.59 -5.40
N SER A 111 -0.46 -6.67 -6.36
CA SER A 111 -1.64 -6.29 -7.14
C SER A 111 -2.22 -7.49 -7.91
N LEU A 112 -1.36 -8.29 -8.53
CA LEU A 112 -1.78 -9.51 -9.22
C LEU A 112 -2.35 -10.54 -8.23
N THR A 113 -1.74 -10.68 -7.06
CA THR A 113 -2.27 -11.54 -5.98
C THR A 113 -3.69 -11.12 -5.58
N CYS A 114 -3.96 -9.83 -5.40
CA CYS A 114 -5.32 -9.34 -5.14
C CYS A 114 -6.30 -9.68 -6.28
N GLN A 115 -5.88 -9.53 -7.54
CA GLN A 115 -6.72 -9.89 -8.68
C GLN A 115 -7.00 -11.40 -8.73
N MET A 116 -6.01 -12.24 -8.43
CA MET A 116 -6.20 -13.69 -8.33
C MET A 116 -7.19 -14.06 -7.23
N PHE A 117 -7.12 -13.40 -6.07
CA PHE A 117 -8.09 -13.64 -4.99
C PHE A 117 -9.52 -13.27 -5.41
N ALA A 118 -9.72 -12.11 -6.04
CA ALA A 118 -11.03 -11.70 -6.54
C ALA A 118 -11.57 -12.63 -7.62
N LEU A 119 -10.69 -13.12 -8.51
CA LEU A 119 -11.05 -14.13 -9.52
C LEU A 119 -11.46 -15.46 -8.87
N LYS A 120 -10.71 -15.91 -7.87
CA LYS A 120 -11.01 -17.15 -7.13
C LYS A 120 -12.37 -17.06 -6.44
N GLU A 121 -12.67 -15.96 -5.76
CA GLU A 121 -13.97 -15.76 -5.11
C GLU A 121 -15.13 -15.80 -6.13
N ARG A 122 -14.93 -15.25 -7.32
CA ARG A 122 -15.92 -15.33 -8.41
C ARG A 122 -16.07 -16.75 -8.95
N MET A 123 -15.00 -17.52 -9.04
CA MET A 123 -15.07 -18.93 -9.45
C MET A 123 -15.86 -19.75 -8.43
N ASP A 124 -15.54 -19.61 -7.13
CA ASP A 124 -16.23 -20.33 -6.05
C ASP A 124 -17.73 -20.01 -6.03
N GLU A 125 -18.11 -18.76 -6.34
CA GLU A 125 -19.50 -18.33 -6.48
C GLU A 125 -20.18 -18.95 -7.70
N LEU A 126 -19.50 -19.01 -8.84
CA LEU A 126 -20.04 -19.63 -10.06
C LEU A 126 -20.21 -21.14 -9.88
N GLU A 127 -19.25 -21.82 -9.27
CA GLU A 127 -19.33 -23.25 -8.94
C GLU A 127 -20.55 -23.53 -8.06
N ARG A 128 -20.77 -22.73 -7.00
CA ARG A 128 -21.97 -22.82 -6.16
C ARG A 128 -23.26 -22.65 -6.93
N ARG A 129 -23.31 -21.73 -7.90
CA ARG A 129 -24.50 -21.51 -8.75
C ARG A 129 -24.76 -22.67 -9.70
N ILE A 130 -23.71 -23.22 -10.32
CA ILE A 130 -23.82 -24.37 -11.22
C ILE A 130 -24.34 -25.58 -10.44
N SER A 131 -23.76 -25.89 -9.28
CA SER A 131 -24.24 -27.00 -8.43
C SER A 131 -25.67 -26.83 -7.92
N ALA A 132 -26.18 -25.59 -7.84
CA ALA A 132 -27.56 -25.32 -7.48
C ALA A 132 -28.54 -25.49 -8.66
N LEU A 133 -28.07 -25.35 -9.90
CA LEU A 133 -28.87 -25.55 -11.12
C LEU A 133 -28.88 -27.01 -11.58
N GLU A 134 -27.87 -27.80 -11.19
CA GLU A 134 -27.79 -29.24 -11.46
C GLU A 134 -28.65 -30.11 -10.50
N LYS A 135 -29.36 -29.48 -9.55
CA LYS A 135 -30.34 -30.12 -8.65
C LYS A 135 -31.77 -29.82 -9.09
#